data_AF-A0A2D9GCQ9-F1
#
_entry.id   AF-A0A2D9GCQ9-F1
#
_cell.length_a   1.000
_cell.length_b   1.000
_cell.length_c   1.000
_cell.angle_alpha   90.00
_cell.angle_beta   90.00
_cell.angle_gamma   90.00
#
_symmetry.space_group_name_H-M   'P 1'
#
loop_
_entity.id
_entity.type
_entity.pdbx_description
1 polymer ?
#
loop_
_entity_poly.entity_id
_entity_poly.type
_entity_poly.pdbx_seq_one_letter_code
_entity_poly.pdbx_strand_id
1 'polypeptide(L)'
;MGNHSNSNWWIWKVFWILLIVTAIEVALGIIKPPFMMEVYFGTKLINHIFIILTLIKAAYIVMEFMHLGQEKKGLKLVILLPALILIPYMLFILLTEGLYASIMI
;
A
#
# COMPACT_ATOMS: atom_id res chain seq x y z
N MET A 1 37.07 12.51 18.00
CA MET A 1 36.87 11.77 16.73
C MET A 1 35.50 11.13 16.76
N GLY A 2 34.50 11.78 16.16
CA GLY A 2 33.13 11.24 16.09
C GLY A 2 32.99 10.32 14.89
N ASN A 3 32.60 9.07 15.13
CA ASN A 3 32.33 8.08 14.10
C ASN A 3 31.04 8.48 13.34
N HIS A 4 31.18 9.20 12.23
CA HIS A 4 30.08 9.52 11.32
C HIS A 4 29.84 8.31 10.42
N SER A 5 29.08 7.32 10.91
CA SER A 5 28.56 6.26 10.07
C SER A 5 27.37 6.82 9.27
N ASN A 6 27.63 7.31 8.06
CA ASN A 6 26.58 7.66 7.08
C ASN A 6 25.94 6.36 6.56
N SER A 7 25.15 5.72 7.41
CA SER A 7 24.62 4.38 7.16
C SER A 7 23.30 4.46 6.40
N ASN A 8 23.33 4.83 5.11
CA ASN A 8 22.17 4.74 4.20
C ASN A 8 21.71 3.28 3.93
N TRP A 9 22.35 2.32 4.58
CA TRP A 9 22.10 0.89 4.47
C TRP A 9 20.68 0.49 4.88
N TRP A 10 20.07 1.20 5.83
CA TRP A 10 18.69 0.93 6.26
C TRP A 10 17.68 1.18 5.12
N ILE A 11 17.82 2.31 4.40
CA ILE A 11 16.99 2.66 3.22
C ILE A 11 17.09 1.58 2.15
N TRP A 12 18.30 1.13 1.86
CA TRP A 12 18.52 0.08 0.86
C TRP A 12 17.88 -1.26 1.26
N LYS A 13 17.89 -1.59 2.56
CA LYS A 13 17.22 -2.78 3.06
C LYS A 13 15.70 -2.70 2.87
N VAL A 14 15.09 -1.57 3.25
CA VAL A 14 13.64 -1.38 3.11
C VAL A 14 13.21 -1.27 1.64
N PHE A 15 14.05 -0.69 0.79
CA PHE A 15 13.87 -0.69 -0.66
C PHE A 15 13.74 -2.11 -1.23
N TRP A 16 14.68 -2.99 -0.92
CA TRP A 16 14.62 -4.37 -1.42
C TRP A 16 13.41 -5.14 -0.90
N ILE A 17 13.03 -4.94 0.37
CA ILE A 17 11.81 -5.54 0.94
C ILE A 17 10.58 -5.07 0.15
N LEU A 18 10.43 -3.77 -0.04
CA LEU A 18 9.29 -3.20 -0.75
C LEU A 18 9.26 -3.59 -2.24
N LEU A 19 10.42 -3.68 -2.88
CA LEU A 19 10.54 -4.13 -4.26
C LEU A 19 10.06 -5.57 -4.41
N ILE A 20 10.52 -6.47 -3.55
CA ILE A 20 10.14 -7.89 -3.58
C ILE A 20 8.64 -8.05 -3.30
N VAL A 21 8.12 -7.38 -2.27
CA VAL A 21 6.69 -7.41 -1.94
C VAL A 21 5.86 -6.92 -3.12
N THR A 22 6.26 -5.82 -3.77
CA THR A 22 5.55 -5.28 -4.93
C THR A 22 5.64 -6.19 -6.15
N ALA A 23 6.79 -6.82 -6.39
CA ALA A 23 6.97 -7.78 -7.49
C ALA A 23 6.07 -9.02 -7.31
N ILE A 24 5.97 -9.54 -6.08
CA ILE A 24 5.06 -10.64 -5.74
C ILE A 24 3.61 -10.22 -5.95
N GLU A 25 3.23 -9.02 -5.52
CA GLU A 25 1.88 -8.48 -5.68
C GLU A 25 1.49 -8.42 -7.16
N VAL A 26 2.34 -7.86 -8.03
CA VAL A 26 2.11 -7.81 -9.48
C VAL A 26 2.06 -9.21 -10.09
N ALA A 27 2.96 -10.12 -9.69
CA ALA A 27 2.96 -11.50 -10.18
C ALA A 27 1.65 -12.24 -9.81
N LEU A 28 1.17 -12.08 -8.57
CA LEU A 28 -0.13 -12.60 -8.13
C LEU A 28 -1.29 -11.97 -8.93
N GLY A 29 -1.21 -10.67 -9.21
CA GLY A 29 -2.18 -9.95 -10.03
C GLY A 29 -2.26 -10.43 -11.49
N ILE A 30 -1.15 -10.92 -12.05
CA ILE A 30 -1.10 -11.47 -13.41
C ILE A 30 -1.54 -12.94 -13.42
N ILE A 31 -0.97 -13.76 -12.54
CA ILE A 31 -1.20 -15.21 -12.53
C ILE A 31 -2.61 -15.57 -12.05
N LYS A 32 -3.21 -14.74 -11.16
CA LYS A 32 -4.56 -14.91 -10.61
C LYS A 32 -4.89 -16.37 -10.29
N PRO A 33 -4.18 -17.00 -9.33
CA PRO A 33 -4.32 -18.43 -9.08
C PRO A 33 -5.78 -18.77 -8.72
N PRO A 34 -6.30 -19.91 -9.19
CA PRO A 34 -7.73 -20.25 -9.06
C PRO A 34 -8.21 -20.32 -7.61
N PHE A 35 -7.35 -20.70 -6.66
CA PHE A 35 -7.69 -20.69 -5.22
C PHE A 35 -7.92 -19.27 -4.65
N MET A 36 -7.32 -18.23 -5.23
CA MET A 36 -7.52 -16.83 -4.83
C MET A 36 -8.71 -16.15 -5.55
N MET A 37 -9.32 -16.86 -6.49
CA MET A 37 -10.47 -16.37 -7.26
C MET A 37 -11.81 -16.80 -6.65
N GLU A 38 -11.77 -17.61 -5.58
CA GLU A 38 -12.94 -17.91 -4.76
C GLU A 38 -13.47 -16.63 -4.09
N VAL A 39 -14.80 -16.56 -4.02
CA VAL A 39 -15.51 -15.41 -3.46
C VAL A 39 -15.51 -15.56 -1.95
N TYR A 40 -14.77 -14.68 -1.28
CA TYR A 40 -14.73 -14.57 0.18
C TYR A 40 -15.26 -13.19 0.56
N PHE A 41 -16.28 -13.12 1.44
CA PHE A 41 -16.92 -11.87 1.86
C PHE A 41 -17.39 -10.97 0.69
N GLY A 42 -18.07 -11.56 -0.30
CA GLY A 42 -18.73 -10.81 -1.38
C GLY A 42 -17.82 -10.26 -2.49
N THR A 43 -16.48 -10.39 -2.37
CA THR A 43 -15.53 -10.11 -3.46
C THR A 43 -14.46 -11.20 -3.56
N LYS A 44 -13.58 -11.15 -4.58
CA LYS A 44 -12.53 -12.16 -4.74
C LYS A 44 -11.48 -12.02 -3.62
N LEU A 45 -11.00 -13.14 -3.06
CA LEU A 45 -9.98 -13.13 -2.01
C LEU A 45 -8.73 -12.32 -2.41
N ILE A 46 -8.38 -12.35 -3.70
CA ILE A 46 -7.27 -11.58 -4.25
C ILE A 46 -7.41 -10.07 -4.02
N ASN A 47 -8.62 -9.51 -4.10
CA ASN A 47 -8.82 -8.06 -3.91
C ASN A 47 -8.54 -7.65 -2.46
N HIS A 48 -8.93 -8.47 -1.48
CA HIS A 48 -8.66 -8.20 -0.08
C HIS A 48 -7.16 -8.22 0.22
N ILE A 49 -6.44 -9.21 -0.31
CA ILE A 49 -4.98 -9.30 -0.18
C ILE A 49 -4.30 -8.08 -0.78
N PHE A 50 -4.72 -7.66 -1.97
CA PHE A 50 -4.19 -6.47 -2.64
C PHE A 50 -4.39 -5.20 -1.82
N ILE A 51 -5.58 -4.98 -1.26
CA ILE A 51 -5.86 -3.81 -0.43
C ILE A 51 -4.95 -3.80 0.81
N ILE A 52 -4.84 -4.92 1.53
CA ILE A 52 -4.01 -5.02 2.73
C ILE A 52 -2.53 -4.80 2.41
N LEU A 53 -2.00 -5.47 1.38
CA LEU A 53 -0.61 -5.30 0.95
C LEU A 53 -0.31 -3.86 0.52
N THR A 54 -1.25 -3.21 -0.17
CA THR A 54 -1.12 -1.82 -0.59
C THR A 54 -1.04 -0.87 0.59
N LEU A 55 -1.84 -1.07 1.65
CA LEU A 55 -1.79 -0.26 2.87
C LEU A 55 -0.47 -0.43 3.63
N ILE A 56 0.01 -1.68 3.78
CA ILE A 56 1.30 -1.96 4.43
C ILE A 56 2.43 -1.28 3.66
N LYS A 57 2.47 -1.46 2.34
CA LYS A 57 3.44 -0.82 1.45
C LYS A 57 3.43 0.70 1.60
N ALA A 58 2.25 1.33 1.57
CA ALA A 58 2.13 2.77 1.73
C ALA A 58 2.69 3.26 3.08
N ALA A 59 2.41 2.55 4.17
CA ALA A 59 2.96 2.89 5.48
C ALA A 59 4.51 2.81 5.51
N TYR A 60 5.08 1.74 4.96
CA TYR A 60 6.55 1.60 4.87
C TYR A 60 7.18 2.69 3.99
N ILE A 61 6.55 3.07 2.87
CA ILE A 61 7.04 4.16 2.00
C ILE A 61 7.06 5.50 2.72
N VAL A 62 5.95 5.85 3.40
CA VAL A 62 5.82 7.14 4.12
C VAL A 62 6.82 7.24 5.27
N MET A 63 7.04 6.14 6.00
CA MET A 63 7.94 6.13 7.14
C MET A 63 9.42 6.20 6.72
N GLU A 64 9.79 5.42 5.70
CA GLU A 64 11.18 5.22 5.29
C GLU A 64 11.65 6.22 4.22
N PHE A 65 10.97 6.26 3.06
CA PHE A 65 11.48 6.98 1.90
C PHE A 65 11.25 8.48 1.99
N MET A 66 10.16 8.88 2.62
CA MET A 66 9.86 10.30 2.79
C MET A 66 10.63 10.93 3.95
N HIS A 67 11.49 10.18 4.66
CA HIS A 67 12.29 10.63 5.81
C HIS A 67 11.47 11.34 6.91
N LEU A 68 10.15 11.13 6.90
CA LEU A 68 9.21 11.77 7.83
C LEU A 68 9.40 11.29 9.27
N GLY A 69 10.20 10.24 9.50
CA GLY A 69 10.52 9.71 10.82
C GLY A 69 11.06 10.76 11.81
N GLN A 70 11.88 11.72 11.37
CA GLN A 70 12.49 12.74 12.24
C GLN A 70 11.91 14.16 12.04
N GLU A 71 10.95 14.32 11.13
CA GLU A 71 10.40 15.63 10.78
C GLU A 71 9.35 16.16 11.76
N LYS A 72 8.97 17.43 11.61
CA LYS A 72 7.93 18.02 12.47
C LYS A 72 6.61 17.28 12.31
N LYS A 73 5.91 17.02 13.44
CA LYS A 73 4.61 16.30 13.46
C LYS A 73 3.61 16.84 12.44
N GLY A 74 3.61 18.15 12.17
CA GLY A 74 2.76 18.76 11.15
C GLY A 74 3.02 18.24 9.74
N LEU A 75 4.28 18.16 9.30
CA LEU A 75 4.64 17.63 7.97
C LEU A 75 4.29 16.14 7.84
N LYS A 76 4.45 15.36 8.92
CA LYS A 76 4.03 13.94 8.92
C LYS A 76 2.53 13.81 8.70
N LEU A 77 1.73 14.62 9.40
CA LEU A 77 0.28 14.57 9.29
C LEU A 77 -0.21 15.02 7.90
N VAL A 78 0.43 16.01 7.28
CA VAL A 78 0.05 16.48 5.93
C VAL A 78 0.15 15.36 4.89
N ILE A 79 1.10 14.43 5.03
CA ILE A 79 1.29 13.33 4.08
C ILE A 79 0.52 12.07 4.52
N LEU A 80 0.52 11.76 5.82
CA LEU A 80 -0.14 10.57 6.35
C LEU A 80 -1.67 10.69 6.30
N LEU A 81 -2.23 11.88 6.51
CA LEU A 81 -3.68 12.09 6.61
C LEU A 81 -4.41 11.88 5.27
N PRO A 82 -3.94 12.39 4.11
CA PRO A 82 -4.48 12.01 2.81
C PRO A 82 -4.30 10.52 2.51
N ALA A 83 -3.15 9.93 2.85
CA ALA A 83 -2.91 8.51 2.62
C ALA A 83 -3.87 7.61 3.43
N LEU A 84 -4.21 8.02 4.66
CA LEU A 84 -5.11 7.29 5.55
C LEU A 84 -6.60 7.51 5.23
N ILE A 85 -7.00 8.73 4.87
CA ILE A 85 -8.41 9.09 4.71
C ILE A 85 -8.81 9.07 3.23
N LEU A 86 -8.05 9.75 2.37
CA LEU A 86 -8.44 10.02 0.99
C LEU A 86 -8.33 8.76 0.12
N ILE A 87 -7.30 7.94 0.30
CA ILE A 87 -7.11 6.72 -0.49
C ILE A 87 -8.23 5.70 -0.23
N PRO A 88 -8.55 5.29 1.03
CA PRO A 88 -9.64 4.36 1.27
C PRO A 88 -11.01 4.95 0.89
N TYR A 89 -11.20 6.25 1.06
CA TYR A 89 -12.44 6.94 0.68
C TYR A 89 -12.67 6.91 -0.83
N MET A 90 -11.64 7.18 -1.64
CA MET A 90 -11.71 7.02 -3.10
C MET A 90 -12.01 5.58 -3.50
N LEU A 91 -11.37 4.60 -2.84
CA LEU A 91 -11.60 3.18 -3.08
C LEU A 91 -13.05 2.78 -2.78
N PHE A 92 -13.60 3.27 -1.68
CA PHE A 92 -15.01 3.07 -1.31
C PHE A 92 -15.96 3.65 -2.36
N ILE A 93 -15.74 4.90 -2.80
CA ILE A 93 -16.56 5.53 -3.84
C ILE A 93 -16.50 4.71 -5.12
N LEU A 94 -15.32 4.36 -5.62
CA LEU A 94 -15.18 3.61 -6.87
C LEU A 94 -15.84 2.23 -6.83
N LEU A 95 -15.75 1.51 -5.71
CA LEU A 95 -16.42 0.23 -5.55
C LEU A 95 -17.95 0.38 -5.49
N THR A 96 -18.43 1.43 -4.82
CA THR A 96 -19.87 1.68 -4.66
C THR A 96 -20.48 2.13 -6.00
N GLU A 97 -19.89 3.13 -6.64
CA GLU A 97 -20.32 3.63 -7.95
C GLU A 97 -20.18 2.56 -9.03
N GLY A 98 -19.11 1.76 -8.99
CA GLY A 98 -18.93 0.63 -9.91
C GLY A 98 -20.02 -0.43 -9.76
N LEU A 99 -20.46 -0.71 -8.52
CA LEU A 99 -21.58 -1.62 -8.26
C LEU A 99 -22.90 -1.04 -8.78
N TYR A 100 -23.19 0.23 -8.49
CA TYR A 100 -24.40 0.90 -8.99
C TYR A 100 -24.47 0.93 -10.53
N ALA A 101 -23.35 1.26 -11.18
CA ALA A 101 -23.27 1.22 -12.65
C ALA A 101 -23.49 -0.18 -13.21
N SER A 102 -22.98 -1.23 -12.55
CA SER A 102 -23.16 -2.62 -12.99
C SER A 102 -24.59 -3.15 -12.84
N ILE A 103 -25.39 -2.57 -11.93
CA ILE A 103 -26.79 -2.94 -11.70
C ILE A 103 -27.74 -2.17 -12.63
N MET A 104 -27.33 -0.98 -13.12
CA MET A 104 -28.14 -0.14 -14.01
C MET A 104 -27.94 -0.41 -15.52
N ILE A 105 -26.98 -1.25 -15.90
CA ILE A 105 -26.78 -1.75 -17.27
C ILE A 105 -27.40 -3.15 -17.37
#